data_AF-B9TMZ3-F1
#
_entry.id   AF-B9TMZ3-F1
#
_cell.length_a   1.000
_cell.length_b   1.000
_cell.length_c   1.000
_cell.angle_alpha   90.00
_cell.angle_beta   90.00
_cell.angle_gamma   90.00
#
_symmetry.space_group_name_H-M   'P 1'
#
loop_
_entity.id
_entity.type
_entity.pdbx_description
1 polymer ?
#
loop_
_entity_poly.entity_id
_entity_poly.type
_entity_poly.pdbx_seq_one_letter_code
_entity_poly.pdbx_strand_id
1 'polypeptide(L)'
;GDRHVSENIQSAVESLLTKVQAAVEEAIADESRRAVTEAPRFNVFGLLGVSENQLSRLFASLLNPKGPHGQGTLFLEHFLDILGASLPQSSVIQSMKDAWISERQEVKVSIERTTVALEDRRRMDIELSGAGFALMIENKPWAGDQRNQLADYAKHLRLRYGGKFIIVYLSGGGVAPSKHSIALEEQKSLVADGSFAMLSYRTQVHKWLTDTTDKSQAPAVSATLKAAAAYIEVTFYDTAYA
;
A
#
# COMPACT_ATOMS: atom_id res chain seq x y z
N GLY A 1 -58.10 -20.58 13.02
CA GLY A 1 -56.68 -20.66 13.38
C GLY A 1 -55.86 -20.01 12.30
N ASP A 2 -55.62 -20.73 11.20
CA ASP A 2 -54.63 -20.34 10.18
C ASP A 2 -54.87 -19.01 9.44
N ARG A 3 -56.12 -18.66 9.08
CA ARG A 3 -56.39 -17.38 8.40
C ARG A 3 -56.03 -16.16 9.26
N HIS A 4 -56.34 -16.22 10.55
CA HIS A 4 -56.10 -15.11 11.47
C HIS A 4 -54.60 -14.97 11.80
N VAL A 5 -53.87 -16.08 11.84
CA VAL A 5 -52.41 -16.08 11.97
C VAL A 5 -51.76 -15.50 10.70
N SER A 6 -52.26 -15.87 9.51
CA SER A 6 -51.78 -15.33 8.23
C SER A 6 -52.01 -13.82 8.09
N GLU A 7 -53.18 -13.32 8.48
CA GLU A 7 -53.50 -11.88 8.45
C GLU A 7 -52.62 -11.08 9.41
N ASN A 8 -52.35 -11.61 10.62
CA ASN A 8 -51.47 -10.98 11.59
C ASN A 8 -50.01 -10.94 11.12
N ILE A 9 -49.52 -12.01 10.47
CA ILE A 9 -48.18 -12.03 9.87
C ILE A 9 -48.08 -11.01 8.75
N GLN A 10 -49.09 -10.94 7.87
CA GLN A 10 -49.08 -10.01 6.75
C GLN A 10 -49.08 -8.55 7.22
N SER A 11 -49.91 -8.22 8.21
CA SER A 11 -49.93 -6.90 8.83
C SER A 11 -48.58 -6.54 9.49
N ALA A 12 -47.93 -7.49 10.16
CA ALA A 12 -46.62 -7.28 10.77
C ALA A 12 -45.52 -7.04 9.72
N VAL A 13 -45.56 -7.77 8.60
CA VAL A 13 -44.62 -7.59 7.48
C VAL A 13 -44.80 -6.22 6.84
N GLU A 14 -46.04 -5.79 6.57
CA GLU A 14 -46.34 -4.46 6.00
C GLU A 14 -45.89 -3.32 6.94
N SER A 15 -46.12 -3.48 8.24
CA SER A 15 -45.64 -2.53 9.25
C SER A 15 -44.11 -2.44 9.27
N LEU A 16 -43.42 -3.60 9.19
CA LEU A 16 -41.98 -3.64 9.15
C LEU A 16 -41.42 -2.98 7.87
N LEU A 17 -42.00 -3.29 6.70
CA LEU A 17 -41.61 -2.69 5.43
C LEU A 17 -41.74 -1.17 5.45
N THR A 18 -42.83 -0.65 6.02
CA THR A 18 -43.04 0.80 6.17
C THR A 18 -41.98 1.44 7.05
N LYS A 19 -41.63 0.80 8.18
CA LYS A 19 -40.57 1.29 9.08
C LYS A 19 -39.19 1.25 8.43
N VAL A 20 -38.89 0.18 7.69
CA VAL A 20 -37.63 0.04 6.95
C VAL A 20 -37.54 1.12 5.87
N GLN A 21 -38.62 1.35 5.11
CA GLN A 21 -38.64 2.39 4.09
C GLN A 21 -38.38 3.77 4.68
N ALA A 22 -39.07 4.15 5.75
CA ALA A 22 -38.85 5.42 6.42
C ALA A 22 -37.42 5.56 6.96
N ALA A 23 -36.84 4.48 7.52
CA ALA A 23 -35.47 4.49 8.01
C ALA A 23 -34.44 4.65 6.87
N VAL A 24 -34.68 4.01 5.72
CA VAL A 24 -33.82 4.16 4.52
C VAL A 24 -33.91 5.58 3.96
N GLU A 25 -35.12 6.14 3.86
CA GLU A 25 -35.32 7.52 3.40
C GLU A 25 -34.61 8.53 4.31
N GLU A 26 -34.71 8.37 5.63
CA GLU A 26 -34.00 9.23 6.58
C GLU A 26 -32.48 9.07 6.48
N ALA A 27 -31.98 7.84 6.31
CA ALA A 27 -30.54 7.60 6.13
C ALA A 27 -30.01 8.27 4.85
N ILE A 28 -30.74 8.18 3.73
CA ILE A 28 -30.38 8.84 2.47
C ILE A 28 -30.41 10.36 2.63
N ALA A 29 -31.43 10.90 3.31
CA ALA A 29 -31.53 12.34 3.57
C ALA A 29 -30.39 12.82 4.47
N ASP A 30 -30.03 12.06 5.50
CA ASP A 30 -28.91 12.39 6.39
C ASP A 30 -27.56 12.34 5.68
N GLU A 31 -27.32 11.30 4.87
CA GLU A 31 -26.13 11.22 4.02
C GLU A 31 -26.06 12.44 3.08
N SER A 32 -27.18 12.82 2.47
CA SER A 32 -27.25 13.99 1.58
C SER A 32 -26.94 15.30 2.30
N ARG A 33 -27.43 15.47 3.54
CA ARG A 33 -27.11 16.65 4.38
C ARG A 33 -25.62 16.70 4.72
N ARG A 34 -25.03 15.58 5.15
CA ARG A 34 -23.59 15.50 5.48
C ARG A 34 -22.70 15.66 4.25
N ALA A 35 -23.13 15.20 3.09
CA ALA A 35 -22.35 15.26 1.86
C ALA A 35 -21.96 16.69 1.46
N VAL A 36 -22.76 17.69 1.81
CA VAL A 36 -22.45 19.11 1.56
C VAL A 36 -21.20 19.58 2.31
N THR A 37 -20.98 19.10 3.53
CA THR A 37 -19.86 19.54 4.38
C THR A 37 -18.70 18.55 4.41
N GLU A 38 -18.97 17.26 4.29
CA GLU A 38 -17.98 16.18 4.44
C GLU A 38 -17.51 15.61 3.10
N ALA A 39 -18.34 15.72 2.05
CA ALA A 39 -18.09 15.15 0.73
C ALA A 39 -17.49 13.72 0.76
N PRO A 40 -18.13 12.76 1.47
CA PRO A 40 -17.50 11.46 1.80
C PRO A 40 -17.17 10.61 0.58
N ARG A 41 -17.82 10.87 -0.57
CA ARG A 41 -17.56 10.19 -1.85
C ARG A 41 -16.56 10.92 -2.75
N PHE A 42 -16.13 12.12 -2.39
CA PHE A 42 -15.16 12.88 -3.17
C PHE A 42 -13.74 12.45 -2.83
N ASN A 43 -12.99 11.99 -3.82
CA ASN A 43 -11.58 11.65 -3.66
C ASN A 43 -10.78 12.08 -4.90
N VAL A 44 -9.74 12.88 -4.67
CA VAL A 44 -8.91 13.44 -5.76
C VAL A 44 -8.16 12.36 -6.55
N PHE A 45 -7.76 11.26 -5.92
CA PHE A 45 -7.10 10.14 -6.57
C PHE A 45 -8.06 9.39 -7.49
N GLY A 46 -9.30 9.16 -7.03
CA GLY A 46 -10.35 8.57 -7.87
C GLY A 46 -10.70 9.46 -9.07
N LEU A 47 -10.77 10.77 -8.87
CA LEU A 47 -11.10 11.74 -9.92
C LEU A 47 -10.04 11.81 -11.03
N LEU A 48 -8.76 11.79 -10.65
CA LEU A 48 -7.65 11.96 -11.60
C LEU A 48 -7.29 10.68 -12.36
N GLY A 49 -7.79 9.52 -11.94
CA GLY A 49 -7.40 8.23 -12.49
C GLY A 49 -5.94 7.92 -12.17
N VAL A 50 -5.72 7.18 -11.08
CA VAL A 50 -4.37 6.85 -10.62
C VAL A 50 -3.87 5.57 -11.29
N SER A 51 -2.67 5.65 -11.85
CA SER A 51 -1.89 4.55 -12.42
C SER A 51 -0.82 4.03 -11.45
N GLU A 52 -0.27 2.86 -11.76
CA GLU A 52 0.81 2.19 -11.00
C GLU A 52 2.01 3.13 -10.83
N ASN A 53 2.40 3.81 -11.91
CA ASN A 53 3.50 4.78 -11.91
C ASN A 53 3.22 6.01 -11.05
N GLN A 54 1.97 6.48 -10.98
CA GLN A 54 1.61 7.61 -10.12
C GLN A 54 1.66 7.22 -8.64
N LEU A 55 1.24 6.00 -8.29
CA LEU A 55 1.41 5.46 -6.93
C LEU A 55 2.89 5.30 -6.58
N SER A 56 3.71 4.78 -7.50
CA SER A 56 5.15 4.65 -7.28
C SER A 56 5.81 6.02 -7.04
N ARG A 57 5.40 7.07 -7.77
CA ARG A 57 5.88 8.44 -7.54
C ARG A 57 5.42 9.01 -6.19
N LEU A 58 4.16 8.77 -5.81
CA LEU A 58 3.65 9.18 -4.49
C LEU A 58 4.47 8.53 -3.38
N PHE A 59 4.65 7.21 -3.43
CA PHE A 59 5.38 6.48 -2.40
C PHE A 59 6.86 6.87 -2.38
N ALA A 60 7.51 7.00 -3.53
CA ALA A 60 8.89 7.48 -3.60
C ALA A 60 9.05 8.90 -3.03
N SER A 61 8.06 9.78 -3.25
CA SER A 61 8.05 11.13 -2.68
C SER A 61 7.95 11.09 -1.16
N LEU A 62 7.05 10.27 -0.60
CA LEU A 62 6.89 10.09 0.85
C LEU A 62 8.13 9.44 1.48
N LEU A 63 8.70 8.43 0.85
CA LEU A 63 9.84 7.67 1.36
C LEU A 63 11.17 8.44 1.30
N ASN A 64 11.23 9.58 0.61
CA ASN A 64 12.44 10.40 0.53
C ASN A 64 12.52 11.37 1.72
N PRO A 65 13.46 11.23 2.67
CA PRO A 65 13.52 12.13 3.82
C PRO A 65 13.76 13.61 3.48
N LYS A 66 14.30 13.89 2.29
CA LYS A 66 14.51 15.24 1.73
C LYS A 66 13.43 15.60 0.70
N GLY A 67 12.31 14.87 0.68
CA GLY A 67 11.19 15.07 -0.23
C GLY A 67 10.40 16.36 0.07
N PRO A 68 9.54 16.79 -0.87
CA PRO A 68 8.82 18.06 -0.77
C PRO A 68 7.78 18.10 0.36
N HIS A 69 7.47 16.95 0.98
CA HIS A 69 6.56 16.88 2.14
C HIS A 69 7.15 17.51 3.41
N GLY A 70 8.48 17.67 3.49
CA GLY A 70 9.13 18.39 4.60
C GLY A 70 9.00 17.75 5.99
N GLN A 71 8.62 16.47 6.07
CA GLN A 71 8.40 15.73 7.33
C GLN A 71 9.64 14.92 7.78
N GLY A 72 10.82 15.17 7.19
CA GLY A 72 12.03 14.42 7.50
C GLY A 72 11.86 12.92 7.29
N THR A 73 12.33 12.10 8.24
CA THR A 73 12.33 10.64 8.16
C THR A 73 11.00 9.98 8.50
N LEU A 74 9.96 10.73 8.89
CA LEU A 74 8.70 10.19 9.44
C LEU A 74 8.14 9.01 8.61
N PHE A 75 8.00 9.20 7.30
CA PHE A 75 7.41 8.19 6.43
C PHE A 75 8.32 6.99 6.23
N LEU A 76 9.62 7.22 6.05
CA LEU A 76 10.61 6.16 5.86
C LEU A 76 10.75 5.31 7.12
N GLU A 77 10.83 5.95 8.28
CA GLU A 77 10.94 5.28 9.58
C GLU A 77 9.75 4.34 9.81
N HIS A 78 8.52 4.84 9.64
CA HIS A 78 7.31 4.01 9.80
C HIS A 78 7.19 2.93 8.75
N PHE A 79 7.65 3.16 7.53
CA PHE A 79 7.67 2.13 6.50
C PHE A 79 8.62 0.99 6.91
N LEU A 80 9.81 1.33 7.42
CA LEU A 80 10.77 0.35 7.92
C LEU A 80 10.27 -0.39 9.17
N ASP A 81 9.47 0.26 10.02
CA ASP A 81 8.81 -0.42 11.15
C ASP A 81 7.79 -1.47 10.69
N ILE A 82 6.94 -1.11 9.73
CA ILE A 82 5.97 -2.04 9.12
C ILE A 82 6.67 -3.20 8.42
N LEU A 83 7.76 -2.89 7.70
CA LEU A 83 8.60 -3.90 7.06
C LEU A 83 9.26 -4.82 8.09
N GLY A 84 9.79 -4.27 9.19
CA GLY A 84 10.39 -5.01 10.30
C GLY A 84 9.41 -5.96 10.97
N ALA A 85 8.19 -5.50 11.21
CA ALA A 85 7.11 -6.35 11.74
C ALA A 85 6.72 -7.48 10.78
N SER A 86 6.88 -7.27 9.46
CA SER A 86 6.59 -8.26 8.42
C SER A 86 7.76 -9.21 8.14
N LEU A 87 8.97 -8.88 8.60
CA LEU A 87 10.20 -9.66 8.44
C LEU A 87 11.01 -9.74 9.75
N PRO A 88 10.48 -10.36 10.81
CA PRO A 88 11.13 -10.41 12.13
C PRO A 88 12.50 -11.13 12.10
N GLN A 89 12.75 -11.98 11.12
CA GLN A 89 14.01 -12.69 10.90
C GLN A 89 15.10 -11.86 10.22
N SER A 90 14.76 -10.70 9.64
CA SER A 90 15.72 -9.90 8.88
C SER A 90 16.66 -9.11 9.78
N SER A 91 17.94 -9.46 9.78
CA SER A 91 18.99 -8.70 10.46
C SER A 91 19.34 -7.39 9.74
N VAL A 92 18.95 -7.26 8.47
CA VAL A 92 19.27 -6.11 7.61
C VAL A 92 18.43 -4.88 7.98
N ILE A 93 17.16 -5.07 8.36
CA ILE A 93 16.22 -3.97 8.63
C ILE A 93 16.73 -3.06 9.75
N GLN A 94 17.18 -3.64 10.86
CA GLN A 94 17.69 -2.83 11.97
C GLN A 94 18.94 -2.05 11.56
N SER A 95 19.86 -2.68 10.81
CA SER A 95 21.05 -2.00 10.29
C SER A 95 20.70 -0.87 9.32
N MET A 96 19.66 -1.05 8.48
CA MET A 96 19.13 0.01 7.62
C MET A 96 18.56 1.17 8.44
N LYS A 97 17.77 0.87 9.48
CA LYS A 97 17.20 1.90 10.38
C LYS A 97 18.30 2.69 11.07
N ASP A 98 19.31 2.02 11.60
CA ASP A 98 20.43 2.67 12.28
C ASP A 98 21.16 3.61 11.31
N ALA A 99 21.50 3.13 10.10
CA ALA A 99 22.20 3.94 9.12
C ALA A 99 21.35 5.12 8.58
N TRP A 100 20.10 4.89 8.21
CA TRP A 100 19.27 5.87 7.49
C TRP A 100 18.51 6.82 8.41
N ILE A 101 18.13 6.37 9.60
CA ILE A 101 17.31 7.13 10.54
C ILE A 101 18.15 7.70 11.68
N SER A 102 18.84 6.82 12.43
CA SER A 102 19.60 7.21 13.64
C SER A 102 20.85 8.02 13.28
N GLU A 103 21.65 7.51 12.34
CA GLU A 103 22.88 8.16 11.86
C GLU A 103 22.63 9.20 10.78
N ARG A 104 21.40 9.26 10.25
CA ARG A 104 20.96 10.22 9.21
C ARG A 104 21.86 10.21 7.97
N GLN A 105 22.38 9.04 7.59
CA GLN A 105 23.14 8.92 6.35
C GLN A 105 22.24 9.20 5.14
N GLU A 106 22.84 9.67 4.06
CA GLU A 106 22.08 10.03 2.86
C GLU A 106 21.41 8.82 2.21
N VAL A 107 20.10 8.94 2.00
CA VAL A 107 19.28 7.97 1.28
C VAL A 107 18.89 8.56 -0.06
N LYS A 108 19.30 7.90 -1.14
CA LYS A 108 18.89 8.22 -2.50
C LYS A 108 17.65 7.40 -2.84
N VAL A 109 16.58 8.09 -3.21
CA VAL A 109 15.36 7.46 -3.75
C VAL A 109 15.33 7.65 -5.26
N SER A 110 15.11 6.57 -6.00
CA SER A 110 15.00 6.58 -7.46
C SER A 110 13.77 5.81 -7.90
N ILE A 111 13.15 6.29 -8.99
CA ILE A 111 12.01 5.64 -9.64
C ILE A 111 12.40 5.18 -11.03
N GLU A 112 11.77 4.11 -11.51
CA GLU A 112 11.97 3.55 -12.85
C GLU A 112 13.45 3.30 -13.21
N ARG A 113 14.26 2.89 -12.21
CA ARG A 113 15.71 2.77 -12.39
C ARG A 113 16.05 1.54 -13.21
N THR A 114 16.82 1.74 -14.29
CA THR A 114 17.27 0.66 -15.16
C THR A 114 18.36 -0.21 -14.51
N THR A 115 18.18 -1.53 -14.52
CA THR A 115 19.23 -2.50 -14.18
C THR A 115 20.33 -2.45 -15.23
N VAL A 116 21.45 -1.80 -14.91
CA VAL A 116 22.59 -1.65 -15.85
C VAL A 116 23.42 -2.93 -16.03
N ALA A 117 23.21 -3.94 -15.18
CA ALA A 117 24.06 -5.14 -15.11
C ALA A 117 23.44 -6.39 -15.75
N LEU A 118 22.25 -6.28 -16.36
CA LEU A 118 21.57 -7.41 -17.00
C LEU A 118 21.26 -7.05 -18.46
N GLU A 119 21.36 -8.05 -19.35
CA GLU A 119 21.10 -7.91 -20.79
C GLU A 119 19.69 -7.34 -21.05
N ASP A 120 18.74 -7.69 -20.17
CA ASP A 120 17.41 -7.11 -20.10
C ASP A 120 17.43 -5.88 -19.17
N ARG A 121 17.49 -4.68 -19.76
CA ARG A 121 17.43 -3.38 -19.09
C ARG A 121 16.07 -3.14 -18.42
N ARG A 122 15.81 -3.79 -17.28
CA ARG A 122 14.55 -3.74 -16.53
C ARG A 122 14.48 -2.54 -15.62
N ARG A 123 13.26 -2.02 -15.40
CA ARG A 123 13.02 -0.82 -14.59
C ARG A 123 12.42 -1.21 -13.26
N MET A 124 13.17 -1.03 -12.18
CA MET A 124 12.63 -1.16 -10.82
C MET A 124 11.73 0.04 -10.52
N ASP A 125 10.54 -0.20 -9.95
CA ASP A 125 9.57 0.87 -9.70
C ASP A 125 10.10 1.91 -8.72
N ILE A 126 10.63 1.45 -7.57
CA ILE A 126 11.29 2.30 -6.58
C ILE A 126 12.53 1.58 -6.02
N GLU A 127 13.66 2.29 -5.95
CA GLU A 127 14.84 1.85 -5.21
C GLU A 127 15.28 2.97 -4.26
N LEU A 128 15.39 2.65 -2.98
CA LEU A 128 16.11 3.42 -1.98
C LEU A 128 17.49 2.80 -1.79
N SER A 129 18.53 3.63 -1.78
CA SER A 129 19.90 3.17 -1.57
C SER A 129 20.71 4.19 -0.77
N GLY A 130 21.60 3.69 0.09
CA GLY A 130 22.42 4.52 0.97
C GLY A 130 23.16 3.66 1.97
N ALA A 131 24.34 4.10 2.44
CA ALA A 131 25.13 3.37 3.44
C ALA A 131 25.48 1.89 3.06
N GLY A 132 25.49 1.57 1.77
CA GLY A 132 25.71 0.19 1.28
C GLY A 132 24.49 -0.73 1.37
N PHE A 133 23.33 -0.20 1.73
CA PHE A 133 22.05 -0.92 1.76
C PHE A 133 21.15 -0.55 0.58
N ALA A 134 20.21 -1.43 0.25
CA ALA A 134 19.16 -1.15 -0.71
C ALA A 134 17.79 -1.71 -0.32
N LEU A 135 16.75 -0.91 -0.51
CA LEU A 135 15.36 -1.33 -0.41
C LEU A 135 14.72 -1.11 -1.79
N MET A 136 14.39 -2.21 -2.46
CA MET A 136 13.69 -2.19 -3.74
C MET A 136 12.21 -2.47 -3.49
N ILE A 137 11.33 -1.69 -4.11
CA ILE A 137 9.89 -1.87 -4.06
C ILE A 137 9.38 -2.07 -5.48
N GLU A 138 8.75 -3.21 -5.73
CA GLU A 138 7.99 -3.48 -6.95
C GLU A 138 6.51 -3.29 -6.63
N ASN A 139 5.85 -2.40 -7.37
CA ASN A 139 4.51 -1.94 -7.09
C ASN A 139 3.51 -2.59 -8.03
N LYS A 140 2.65 -3.50 -7.53
CA LYS A 140 1.65 -4.25 -8.31
C LYS A 140 0.24 -4.13 -7.72
N PRO A 141 -0.37 -2.94 -7.75
CA PRO A 141 -1.73 -2.73 -7.25
C PRO A 141 -2.77 -3.62 -7.95
N TRP A 142 -2.68 -3.84 -9.26
CA TRP A 142 -3.68 -4.60 -10.04
C TRP A 142 -3.20 -5.94 -10.60
N ALA A 143 -2.10 -6.49 -10.07
CA ALA A 143 -1.51 -7.78 -10.43
C ALA A 143 -1.23 -7.97 -11.94
N GLY A 144 0.04 -7.83 -12.31
CA GLY A 144 0.55 -8.19 -13.64
C GLY A 144 2.06 -8.33 -13.58
N ASP A 145 2.55 -9.57 -13.59
CA ASP A 145 3.98 -9.83 -13.48
C ASP A 145 4.66 -9.92 -14.84
N GLN A 146 5.85 -9.36 -14.91
CA GLN A 146 6.75 -9.59 -16.04
C GLN A 146 7.60 -10.83 -15.79
N ARG A 147 7.90 -11.57 -16.87
CA ARG A 147 8.68 -12.81 -16.81
C ARG A 147 10.06 -12.58 -16.21
N ASN A 148 10.46 -13.33 -15.18
CA ASN A 148 11.75 -13.29 -14.46
C ASN A 148 12.04 -11.96 -13.72
N GLN A 149 11.07 -11.09 -13.53
CA GLN A 149 11.29 -9.73 -13.04
C GLN A 149 11.95 -9.69 -11.66
N LEU A 150 11.37 -10.38 -10.69
CA LEU A 150 11.90 -10.42 -9.34
C LEU A 150 13.23 -11.20 -9.24
N ALA A 151 13.40 -12.25 -10.06
CA ALA A 151 14.66 -12.99 -10.13
C ALA A 151 15.83 -12.12 -10.64
N ASP A 152 15.58 -11.32 -11.68
CA ASP A 152 16.57 -10.39 -12.22
C ASP A 152 16.93 -9.29 -11.21
N TYR A 153 15.95 -8.77 -10.48
CA TYR A 153 16.23 -7.82 -9.43
C TYR A 153 17.04 -8.42 -8.28
N ALA A 154 16.71 -9.64 -7.84
CA ALA A 154 17.47 -10.33 -6.80
C ALA A 154 18.92 -10.54 -7.22
N LYS A 155 19.16 -10.95 -8.48
CA LYS A 155 20.51 -11.05 -9.04
C LYS A 155 21.23 -9.70 -9.07
N HIS A 156 20.57 -8.65 -9.57
CA HIS A 156 21.14 -7.30 -9.63
C HIS A 156 21.53 -6.76 -8.26
N LEU A 157 20.61 -6.85 -7.29
CA LEU A 157 20.81 -6.35 -5.93
C LEU A 157 21.90 -7.15 -5.21
N ARG A 158 21.95 -8.48 -5.39
CA ARG A 158 23.00 -9.32 -4.81
C ARG A 158 24.38 -8.97 -5.35
N LEU A 159 24.51 -8.69 -6.64
CA LEU A 159 25.78 -8.23 -7.24
C LEU A 159 26.23 -6.88 -6.69
N ARG A 160 25.29 -5.97 -6.39
CA ARG A 160 25.58 -4.59 -6.01
C ARG A 160 25.73 -4.36 -4.51
N TYR A 161 24.93 -5.06 -3.70
CA TYR A 161 24.80 -4.83 -2.26
C TYR A 161 25.11 -6.10 -1.44
N GLY A 162 25.48 -7.22 -2.08
CA GLY A 162 25.70 -8.49 -1.40
C GLY A 162 24.40 -8.97 -0.74
N GLY A 163 24.44 -9.23 0.56
CA GLY A 163 23.24 -9.58 1.36
C GLY A 163 22.51 -8.39 1.98
N LYS A 164 22.91 -7.15 1.70
CA LYS A 164 22.40 -5.93 2.36
C LYS A 164 21.23 -5.29 1.60
N PHE A 165 20.29 -6.11 1.15
CA PHE A 165 19.12 -5.61 0.42
C PHE A 165 17.83 -6.28 0.85
N ILE A 166 16.72 -5.59 0.60
CA ILE A 166 15.38 -6.15 0.75
C ILE A 166 14.58 -5.82 -0.51
N ILE A 167 13.86 -6.82 -1.01
CA ILE A 167 12.85 -6.68 -2.05
C ILE A 167 11.48 -6.66 -1.38
N VAL A 168 10.70 -5.62 -1.66
CA VAL A 168 9.30 -5.51 -1.24
C VAL A 168 8.43 -5.65 -2.48
N TYR A 169 7.56 -6.64 -2.47
CA TYR A 169 6.50 -6.77 -3.45
C TYR A 169 5.20 -6.21 -2.86
N LEU A 170 4.74 -5.07 -3.38
CA LEU A 170 3.48 -4.43 -2.97
C LEU A 170 2.34 -4.91 -3.85
N SER A 171 1.43 -5.71 -3.31
CA SER A 171 0.26 -6.19 -4.05
C SER A 171 -1.03 -5.53 -3.58
N GLY A 172 -2.01 -5.34 -4.47
CA GLY A 172 -3.30 -4.75 -4.09
C GLY A 172 -4.00 -5.53 -2.96
N GLY A 173 -4.30 -6.80 -3.22
CA GLY A 173 -5.05 -7.68 -2.31
C GLY A 173 -4.22 -8.75 -1.57
N GLY A 174 -2.89 -8.66 -1.57
CA GLY A 174 -2.05 -9.70 -0.95
C GLY A 174 -1.75 -10.90 -1.85
N VAL A 175 -2.03 -10.80 -3.15
CA VAL A 175 -1.68 -11.85 -4.13
C VAL A 175 -0.17 -11.94 -4.24
N ALA A 176 0.38 -13.15 -4.09
CA ALA A 176 1.80 -13.41 -4.24
C ALA A 176 2.26 -13.21 -5.70
N PRO A 177 3.54 -12.86 -5.93
CA PRO A 177 4.07 -12.85 -7.28
C PRO A 177 3.94 -14.24 -7.91
N SER A 178 3.63 -14.26 -9.20
CA SER A 178 3.50 -15.46 -9.99
C SER A 178 4.85 -16.17 -10.19
N LYS A 179 4.79 -17.47 -10.46
CA LYS A 179 5.96 -18.28 -10.86
C LYS A 179 6.62 -17.78 -12.15
N HIS A 180 5.93 -16.94 -12.93
CA HIS A 180 6.50 -16.29 -14.10
C HIS A 180 7.52 -15.23 -13.70
N SER A 181 7.37 -14.57 -12.55
CA SER A 181 8.27 -13.51 -12.07
C SER A 181 9.50 -14.05 -11.34
N ILE A 182 9.31 -15.08 -10.51
CA ILE A 182 10.37 -15.72 -9.71
C ILE A 182 10.01 -17.18 -9.44
N ALA A 183 11.02 -18.06 -9.44
CA ALA A 183 10.82 -19.45 -9.06
C ALA A 183 10.45 -19.55 -7.57
N LEU A 184 9.50 -20.43 -7.23
CA LEU A 184 9.00 -20.58 -5.85
C LEU A 184 10.13 -20.86 -4.84
N GLU A 185 11.11 -21.68 -5.21
CA GLU A 185 12.23 -22.01 -4.33
C GLU A 185 13.18 -20.83 -4.12
N GLU A 186 13.40 -20.01 -5.14
CA GLU A 186 14.19 -18.79 -5.01
C GLU A 186 13.47 -17.77 -4.13
N GLN A 187 12.16 -17.60 -4.32
CA GLN A 187 11.34 -16.75 -3.47
C GLN A 187 11.39 -17.19 -2.01
N LYS A 188 11.22 -18.50 -1.74
CA LYS A 188 11.32 -19.07 -0.39
C LYS A 188 12.69 -18.82 0.24
N SER A 189 13.77 -18.98 -0.53
CA SER A 189 15.13 -18.67 -0.06
C SER A 189 15.25 -17.20 0.36
N LEU A 190 14.78 -16.27 -0.47
CA LEU A 190 14.84 -14.84 -0.14
C LEU A 190 14.02 -14.50 1.11
N VAL A 191 12.85 -15.14 1.29
CA VAL A 191 12.02 -14.99 2.49
C VAL A 191 12.75 -15.54 3.72
N ALA A 192 13.34 -16.73 3.62
CA ALA A 192 14.11 -17.35 4.71
C ALA A 192 15.32 -16.50 5.11
N ASP A 193 15.99 -15.89 4.12
CA ASP A 193 17.13 -14.99 4.32
C ASP A 193 16.71 -13.59 4.82
N GLY A 194 15.41 -13.31 4.94
CA GLY A 194 14.89 -12.01 5.38
C GLY A 194 15.11 -10.88 4.36
N SER A 195 15.25 -11.21 3.08
CA SER A 195 15.54 -10.29 1.97
C SER A 195 14.36 -10.11 1.00
N PHE A 196 13.21 -10.75 1.25
CA PHE A 196 11.98 -10.56 0.47
C PHE A 196 10.76 -10.43 1.39
N ALA A 197 10.00 -9.34 1.25
CA ALA A 197 8.72 -9.12 1.89
C ALA A 197 7.60 -9.00 0.87
N MET A 198 6.44 -9.54 1.21
CA MET A 198 5.19 -9.23 0.54
C MET A 198 4.37 -8.34 1.46
N LEU A 199 4.02 -7.14 0.98
CA LEU A 199 3.16 -6.20 1.67
C LEU A 199 1.91 -5.97 0.81
N SER A 200 0.77 -5.72 1.44
CA SER A 200 -0.47 -5.45 0.72
C SER A 200 -0.94 -4.01 0.89
N TYR A 201 -1.62 -3.49 -0.14
CA TYR A 201 -2.29 -2.20 -0.06
C TYR A 201 -3.36 -2.21 1.04
N ARG A 202 -4.17 -3.29 1.08
CA ARG A 202 -5.26 -3.49 2.04
C ARG A 202 -4.81 -3.53 3.50
N THR A 203 -3.55 -3.82 3.80
CA THR A 203 -3.13 -3.94 5.21
C THR A 203 -1.98 -3.00 5.52
N GLN A 204 -0.79 -3.26 4.97
CA GLN A 204 0.42 -2.55 5.37
C GLN A 204 0.49 -1.13 4.81
N VAL A 205 0.13 -0.92 3.53
CA VAL A 205 0.16 0.45 2.96
C VAL A 205 -0.94 1.31 3.58
N HIS A 206 -2.16 0.77 3.72
CA HIS A 206 -3.24 1.50 4.37
C HIS A 206 -2.84 1.93 5.78
N LYS A 207 -2.33 1.00 6.59
CA LYS A 207 -1.84 1.29 7.95
C LYS A 207 -0.71 2.31 7.96
N TRP A 208 0.24 2.22 7.02
CA TRP A 208 1.34 3.18 6.91
C TRP A 208 0.84 4.61 6.69
N LEU A 209 -0.11 4.79 5.78
CA LEU A 209 -0.66 6.10 5.47
C LEU A 209 -1.52 6.65 6.62
N THR A 210 -2.32 5.83 7.28
CA THR A 210 -3.15 6.27 8.42
C THR A 210 -2.29 6.60 9.64
N ASP A 211 -1.34 5.74 10.03
CA ASP A 211 -0.45 5.99 11.16
C ASP A 211 0.39 7.27 10.99
N THR A 212 0.79 7.58 9.75
CA THR A 212 1.59 8.77 9.46
C THR A 212 0.75 10.02 9.24
N THR A 213 -0.55 9.88 8.94
CA THR A 213 -1.50 10.99 8.87
C THR A 213 -1.57 11.73 10.21
N ASP A 214 -1.73 10.99 11.30
CA ASP A 214 -1.90 11.55 12.65
C ASP A 214 -0.61 12.15 13.22
N LYS A 215 0.53 11.74 12.67
CA LYS A 215 1.86 12.20 13.09
C LYS A 215 2.41 13.33 12.22
N SER A 216 1.87 13.50 11.02
CA SER A 216 2.25 14.59 10.11
C SER A 216 1.77 15.93 10.66
N GLN A 217 2.69 16.90 10.72
CA GLN A 217 2.38 18.24 11.25
C GLN A 217 1.80 19.19 10.18
N ALA A 218 2.00 18.88 8.90
CA ALA A 218 1.57 19.75 7.81
C ALA A 218 0.13 19.39 7.34
N PRO A 219 -0.84 20.31 7.43
CA PRO A 219 -2.23 20.03 7.05
C PRO A 219 -2.40 19.53 5.61
N ALA A 220 -1.64 20.09 4.66
CA ALA A 220 -1.67 19.67 3.26
C ALA A 220 -1.21 18.21 3.07
N VAL A 221 -0.17 17.81 3.81
CA VAL A 221 0.35 16.44 3.80
C VAL A 221 -0.68 15.50 4.44
N SER A 222 -1.21 15.83 5.62
CA SER A 222 -2.21 15.01 6.29
C SER A 222 -3.49 14.86 5.45
N ALA A 223 -3.94 15.91 4.77
CA ALA A 223 -5.09 15.83 3.85
C ALA A 223 -4.81 14.89 2.66
N THR A 224 -3.61 14.94 2.10
CA THR A 224 -3.20 14.06 1.00
C THR A 224 -3.11 12.61 1.46
N LEU A 225 -2.56 12.35 2.64
CA LEU A 225 -2.48 11.00 3.22
C LEU A 225 -3.88 10.42 3.51
N LYS A 226 -4.80 11.22 4.06
CA LYS A 226 -6.22 10.83 4.26
C LYS A 226 -6.88 10.47 2.94
N ALA A 227 -6.71 11.31 1.91
CA ALA A 227 -7.26 11.03 0.60
C ALA A 227 -6.64 9.78 -0.04
N ALA A 228 -5.33 9.54 0.15
CA ALA A 228 -4.67 8.34 -0.36
C ALA A 228 -5.13 7.07 0.37
N ALA A 229 -5.27 7.12 1.69
CA ALA A 229 -5.78 6.02 2.51
C ALA A 229 -7.22 5.67 2.12
N ALA A 230 -8.12 6.66 2.04
CA ALA A 230 -9.50 6.46 1.60
C ALA A 230 -9.59 5.91 0.17
N TYR A 231 -8.70 6.35 -0.74
CA TYR A 231 -8.64 5.80 -2.09
C TYR A 231 -8.24 4.31 -2.08
N ILE A 232 -7.28 3.94 -1.25
CA ILE A 232 -6.86 2.54 -1.07
C ILE A 232 -8.00 1.69 -0.49
N GLU A 233 -8.73 2.20 0.49
CA GLU A 233 -9.90 1.52 1.03
C GLU A 233 -10.92 1.23 -0.07
N VAL A 234 -11.41 2.26 -0.78
CA VAL A 234 -12.40 2.07 -1.84
C VAL A 234 -11.89 1.15 -2.96
N THR A 235 -10.63 1.28 -3.36
CA THR A 235 -10.08 0.55 -4.52
C THR A 235 -9.77 -0.91 -4.21
N PHE A 236 -9.29 -1.21 -3.00
CA PHE A 236 -8.77 -2.54 -2.67
C PHE A 236 -9.59 -3.26 -1.60
N TYR A 237 -10.54 -2.59 -0.93
CA TYR A 237 -11.40 -3.20 0.09
C TYR A 237 -12.74 -3.70 -0.46
N ASP A 238 -13.37 -2.93 -1.35
CA ASP A 238 -14.66 -3.27 -1.93
C ASP A 238 -14.50 -4.23 -3.12
N THR A 239 -14.97 -5.47 -2.94
CA THR A 239 -15.10 -6.48 -4.01
C THR A 239 -16.34 -6.26 -4.89
N ALA A 240 -17.02 -5.11 -4.79
CA ALA A 240 -18.27 -4.84 -5.51
C ALA A 240 -18.06 -4.42 -6.99
N TYR A 241 -16.82 -4.18 -7.41
CA TYR A 241 -16.47 -3.81 -8.79
C TYR A 241 -15.43 -4.76 -9.45
N ALA A 242 -15.30 -5.98 -8.94
CA ALA A 242 -14.55 -7.06 -9.59
C ALA A 242 -15.48 -8.02 -10.33
#